data_AF-A0A426QGD0-F1
#
_entry.id   AF-A0A426QGD0-F1
#
_cell.length_a   1.000
_cell.length_b   1.000
_cell.length_c   1.000
_cell.angle_alpha   90.00
_cell.angle_beta   90.00
_cell.angle_gamma   90.00
#
_symmetry.space_group_name_H-M   'P 1'
#
loop_
_entity.id
_entity.type
_entity.pdbx_description
1 polymer ?
#
loop_
_entity_poly.entity_id
_entity_poly.type
_entity_poly.pdbx_seq_one_letter_code
_entity_poly.pdbx_strand_id
1 'polypeptide(L)'
;MVNEPEDTDRDGLLQRRDALRERLAAIRQDYAAGLDPDSEERAQQLENAEVLAAIARTTAEELEEVERLLQGLPPAEDERKD
;
A
#
# COMPACT_ATOMS: atom_id res chain seq x y z
N MET A 1 11.77 -1.98 25.00
CA MET A 1 11.69 -2.08 23.53
C MET A 1 10.55 -1.17 23.09
N VAL A 2 10.80 0.13 23.08
CA VAL A 2 9.92 1.15 22.47
C VAL A 2 10.83 2.33 22.16
N ASN A 3 11.45 2.30 20.98
CA ASN A 3 12.20 3.42 20.42
C ASN A 3 12.29 3.12 18.92
N GLU A 4 11.32 3.57 18.14
CA GLU A 4 11.46 3.52 16.68
C GLU A 4 11.10 4.90 16.09
N PRO A 5 12.05 5.84 16.08
CA PRO A 5 12.04 6.96 15.12
C PRO A 5 12.13 6.49 13.65
N GLU A 6 12.25 5.18 13.39
CA GLU A 6 12.42 4.55 12.07
C GLU A 6 11.19 4.69 11.14
N ASP A 7 10.01 5.01 11.65
CA ASP A 7 8.80 5.24 10.81
C ASP A 7 8.68 6.68 10.26
N THR A 8 9.55 7.60 10.70
CA THR A 8 9.46 9.03 10.36
C THR A 8 10.62 9.54 9.52
N ASP A 9 11.70 8.76 9.38
CA ASP A 9 12.77 9.10 8.47
C ASP A 9 12.36 8.80 7.02
N ARG A 10 13.07 9.43 6.08
CA ARG A 10 12.78 9.32 4.65
C ARG A 10 12.85 7.87 4.19
N ASP A 11 13.84 7.11 4.65
CA ASP A 11 14.10 5.76 4.17
C ASP A 11 13.04 4.77 4.67
N GLY A 12 12.61 4.89 5.92
CA GLY A 12 11.49 4.12 6.48
C GLY A 12 10.17 4.42 5.76
N LEU A 13 9.88 5.71 5.48
CA LEU A 13 8.71 6.07 4.69
C LEU A 13 8.79 5.56 3.24
N LEU A 14 9.97 5.53 2.62
CA LEU A 14 10.17 4.93 1.29
C LEU A 14 9.92 3.41 1.31
N GLN A 15 10.46 2.71 2.31
CA GLN A 15 10.22 1.26 2.48
C GLN A 15 8.73 0.97 2.70
N ARG A 16 8.06 1.75 3.55
CA ARG A 16 6.63 1.60 3.82
C ARG A 16 5.78 1.88 2.58
N ARG A 17 6.10 2.93 1.80
CA ARG A 17 5.46 3.22 0.52
C ARG A 17 5.57 2.03 -0.45
N ASP A 18 6.76 1.45 -0.56
CA ASP A 18 7.01 0.36 -1.51
C ASP A 18 6.29 -0.92 -1.07
N ALA A 19 6.28 -1.23 0.24
CA ALA A 19 5.50 -2.33 0.79
C ALA A 19 3.99 -2.16 0.57
N LEU A 20 3.46 -0.93 0.77
CA LEU A 20 2.04 -0.63 0.53
C LEU A 20 1.67 -0.77 -0.96
N ARG A 21 2.56 -0.36 -1.86
CA ARG A 21 2.38 -0.53 -3.31
C ARG A 21 2.37 -2.00 -3.72
N GLU A 22 3.29 -2.79 -3.19
CA GLU A 22 3.34 -4.24 -3.43
C GLU A 22 2.05 -4.92 -2.93
N ARG A 23 1.61 -4.57 -1.73
CA ARG A 23 0.35 -5.08 -1.16
C ARG A 23 -0.86 -4.73 -2.03
N LEU A 24 -0.95 -3.49 -2.52
CA LEU A 24 -2.00 -3.04 -3.43
C LEU A 24 -1.99 -3.81 -4.75
N ALA A 25 -0.81 -4.11 -5.29
CA ALA A 25 -0.67 -4.90 -6.50
C ALA A 25 -1.16 -6.35 -6.29
N ALA A 26 -0.79 -6.97 -5.17
CA ALA A 26 -1.26 -8.31 -4.81
C ALA A 26 -2.79 -8.38 -4.67
N ILE A 27 -3.41 -7.42 -3.95
CA ILE A 27 -4.87 -7.36 -3.78
C ILE A 27 -5.59 -7.25 -5.13
N ARG A 28 -5.06 -6.44 -6.06
CA ARG A 28 -5.63 -6.29 -7.40
C ARG A 28 -5.51 -7.58 -8.23
N GLN A 29 -4.41 -8.30 -8.08
CA GLN A 29 -4.21 -9.57 -8.75
C GLN A 29 -5.18 -10.64 -8.22
N ASP A 30 -5.36 -10.73 -6.91
CA ASP A 30 -6.32 -11.65 -6.27
C ASP A 30 -7.75 -11.34 -6.68
N TYR A 31 -8.11 -10.06 -6.75
CA TYR A 31 -9.40 -9.61 -7.26
C TYR A 31 -9.65 -10.07 -8.70
N ALA A 32 -8.64 -9.96 -9.57
CA ALA A 32 -8.74 -10.38 -10.97
C ALA A 32 -8.83 -11.91 -11.13
N ALA A 33 -8.22 -12.68 -10.22
CA ALA A 33 -8.20 -14.14 -10.27
C ALA A 33 -9.50 -14.78 -9.75
N GLY A 34 -10.25 -14.09 -8.87
CA GLY A 34 -11.41 -14.65 -8.16
C GLY A 34 -12.78 -14.50 -8.83
N LEU A 35 -12.90 -13.78 -9.95
CA LEU A 35 -14.18 -13.52 -10.62
C LEU A 35 -14.40 -14.48 -11.80
N ASP A 36 -14.66 -15.76 -11.54
CA ASP A 36 -15.18 -16.66 -12.56
C ASP A 36 -16.71 -16.50 -12.65
N PRO A 37 -17.25 -15.91 -13.74
CA PRO A 37 -18.66 -15.56 -13.84
C PRO A 37 -19.62 -16.76 -13.92
N ASP A 38 -19.12 -17.97 -14.21
CA ASP A 38 -19.93 -19.21 -14.36
C ASP A 38 -19.92 -20.10 -13.10
N SER A 39 -19.30 -19.66 -12.00
CA SER A 39 -19.22 -20.45 -10.77
C SER A 39 -20.53 -20.45 -9.97
N GLU A 40 -20.93 -21.62 -9.46
CA GLU A 40 -21.99 -21.75 -8.43
C GLU A 40 -21.68 -20.94 -7.16
N GLU A 41 -20.40 -20.55 -6.96
CA GLU A 41 -19.91 -19.78 -5.81
C GLU A 41 -19.94 -18.26 -6.01
N ARG A 42 -20.70 -17.74 -6.99
CA ARG A 42 -20.75 -16.31 -7.31
C ARG A 42 -21.06 -15.40 -6.11
N ALA A 43 -21.88 -15.86 -5.16
CA ALA A 43 -22.16 -15.10 -3.93
C ALA A 43 -20.90 -14.90 -3.07
N GLN A 44 -20.09 -15.94 -2.92
CA GLN A 44 -18.83 -15.87 -2.18
C GLN A 44 -17.79 -15.00 -2.90
N GLN A 45 -17.73 -15.08 -4.23
CA GLN A 45 -16.84 -14.24 -5.02
C GLN A 45 -17.18 -12.74 -4.89
N LEU A 46 -18.47 -12.39 -4.85
CA LEU A 46 -18.92 -11.01 -4.64
C LEU A 46 -18.56 -10.51 -3.24
N GLU A 47 -18.78 -11.32 -2.19
CA GLU A 47 -18.37 -10.97 -0.83
C GLU A 47 -16.85 -10.77 -0.75
N ASN A 48 -16.07 -11.69 -1.33
CA ASN A 48 -14.61 -11.57 -1.38
C ASN A 48 -14.18 -10.31 -2.13
N ALA A 49 -14.84 -9.98 -3.25
CA ALA A 49 -14.57 -8.78 -4.03
C ALA A 49 -14.84 -7.49 -3.22
N GLU A 50 -15.91 -7.45 -2.41
CA GLU A 50 -16.22 -6.32 -1.53
C GLU A 50 -15.18 -6.15 -0.42
N VAL A 51 -14.77 -7.25 0.21
CA VAL A 51 -13.73 -7.25 1.25
C VAL A 51 -12.39 -6.80 0.67
N LEU A 52 -11.98 -7.35 -0.48
CA LEU A 52 -10.74 -6.95 -1.17
C LEU A 52 -10.78 -5.48 -1.58
N ALA A 53 -11.92 -4.96 -2.04
CA ALA A 53 -12.07 -3.55 -2.37
C ALA A 53 -11.92 -2.64 -1.14
N ALA A 54 -12.48 -3.03 0.01
CA ALA A 54 -12.31 -2.30 1.27
C ALA A 54 -10.85 -2.27 1.72
N ILE A 55 -10.14 -3.41 1.66
CA ILE A 55 -8.71 -3.50 2.00
C ILE A 55 -7.89 -2.64 1.03
N ALA A 56 -8.18 -2.69 -0.26
CA ALA A 56 -7.48 -1.89 -1.27
C ALA A 56 -7.66 -0.39 -1.02
N ARG A 57 -8.87 0.05 -0.66
CA ARG A 57 -9.16 1.43 -0.32
C ARG A 57 -8.36 1.90 0.89
N THR A 58 -8.40 1.17 2.00
CA THR A 58 -7.65 1.54 3.21
C THR A 58 -6.14 1.54 2.96
N THR A 59 -5.63 0.58 2.18
CA THR A 59 -4.21 0.53 1.81
C THR A 59 -3.82 1.72 0.94
N ALA A 60 -4.70 2.18 0.05
CA ALA A 60 -4.48 3.37 -0.78
C ALA A 60 -4.49 4.65 0.06
N GLU A 61 -5.39 4.78 1.03
CA GLU A 61 -5.42 5.92 1.97
C GLU A 61 -4.13 5.99 2.80
N GLU A 62 -3.63 4.84 3.27
CA GLU A 62 -2.35 4.76 3.98
C GLU A 62 -1.16 5.13 3.09
N LEU A 63 -1.16 4.66 1.83
CA LEU A 63 -0.13 5.02 0.85
C LEU A 63 -0.11 6.53 0.59
N GLU A 64 -1.29 7.16 0.45
CA GLU A 64 -1.41 8.60 0.25
C GLU A 64 -0.89 9.40 1.45
N GLU A 65 -1.12 8.93 2.68
CA GLU A 65 -0.52 9.54 3.88
C GLU A 65 1.01 9.46 3.85
N VAL A 66 1.58 8.28 3.56
CA VAL A 66 3.03 8.09 3.47
C VAL A 66 3.63 8.97 2.36
N GLU A 67 2.97 9.07 1.21
CA GLU A 67 3.41 9.92 0.11
C GLU A 67 3.35 11.41 0.47
N ARG A 68 2.33 11.86 1.22
CA ARG A 68 2.27 13.23 1.75
C ARG A 68 3.41 13.52 2.72
N LEU A 69 3.71 12.59 3.63
CA LEU A 69 4.85 12.73 4.55
C LEU A 69 6.18 12.84 3.80
N LEU A 70 6.39 11.99 2.79
CA LEU A 70 7.59 12.02 1.92
C LEU A 70 7.75 13.33 1.14
N GLN A 71 6.65 13.95 0.70
CA GLN A 71 6.66 15.25 0.04
C GLN A 71 7.00 16.40 0.98
N GLY A 72 6.64 16.28 2.26
CA GLY A 72 6.99 17.25 3.31
C GLY A 72 8.44 17.18 3.77
N LEU A 73 9.15 16.07 3.50
CA LEU A 73 10.55 15.91 3.84
C LEU A 73 11.46 16.64 2.85
N PRO A 74 12.52 17.33 3.32
CA PRO A 74 13.52 17.93 2.43
C PRO A 74 14.15 16.86 1.55
N PRO A 75 14.38 17.12 0.25
CA PRO A 75 15.00 16.14 -0.65
C PRO A 75 16.29 15.61 0.00
N ALA A 76 16.59 14.32 -0.21
CA ALA A 76 17.84 13.73 0.29
C ALA A 76 18.97 14.71 -0.03
N GLU A 77 19.69 15.15 0.99
CA GLU A 77 20.78 16.10 0.81
C GLU A 77 21.77 15.48 -0.16
N ASP A 78 21.68 15.91 -1.42
CA ASP A 78 22.66 15.59 -2.44
C ASP A 78 23.95 16.14 -1.87
N GLU A 79 24.89 15.24 -1.58
CA GLU A 79 26.24 15.58 -1.15
C GLU A 79 26.80 16.57 -2.18
N ARG A 80 26.64 17.88 -1.91
CA ARG A 80 27.42 18.90 -2.58
C ARG A 80 28.84 18.67 -2.10
N LYS A 81 29.53 17.77 -2.78
CA LYS A 81 30.97 17.64 -2.72
C LYS A 81 31.54 18.94 -3.30
N ASP A 82 31.80 19.89 -2.41
CA ASP A 82 32.75 20.98 -2.64
C ASP A 82 34.19 20.42 -2.72
#